data_AF-A0A0C3PAR0-F1
#
_entry.id   AF-A0A0C3PAR0-F1
#
_cell.length_a   1.000
_cell.length_b   1.000
_cell.length_c   1.000
_cell.angle_alpha   90.00
_cell.angle_beta   90.00
_cell.angle_gamma   90.00
#
_symmetry.space_group_name_H-M   'P 1'
#
loop_
_entity.id
_entity.type
_entity.pdbx_description
1 polymer ?
#
loop_
_entity_poly.entity_id
_entity_poly.type
_entity_poly.pdbx_seq_one_letter_code
_entity_poly.pdbx_strand_id
1 'polypeptide(L)'
;MPVSKSQDDPEDILSSSLQTLYDLTPITHSTPGSIFTYTVKPALLPDQNPARVIELETPDPQPSKWDLHASSIWVAAIYLADHLEDLELHRFRDQGIIRVLELGAGAGLPSILIASVYQNVRVTVSDYPDEHLIRTLSENILRNNVSGIARAVPYDWGTDISALVDAHECQETPGNDEVLFDVIVAADTLWNPALHKQFIQSLVMSLKRSPDSRVYLVAGLHTGRYTIQAFLRSIEIDGCGLVVESLSERQVTAAQTFRSWDVARAEDEDERERRRWVVWVVLKWGEHNTT
;
A
#
# COMPACT_ATOMS: atom_id res chain seq x y z
N MET A 1 23.83 -35.72 -2.92
CA MET A 1 22.83 -35.26 -3.90
C MET A 1 21.47 -35.28 -3.23
N PRO A 2 20.98 -34.16 -2.66
CA PRO A 2 19.59 -34.09 -2.26
C PRO A 2 18.75 -33.69 -3.47
N VAL A 3 17.71 -34.48 -3.71
CA VAL A 3 16.69 -34.27 -4.74
C VAL A 3 15.90 -33.00 -4.41
N SER A 4 15.86 -32.05 -5.32
CA SER A 4 14.95 -30.90 -5.26
C SER A 4 13.51 -31.40 -5.37
N LYS A 5 12.76 -31.36 -4.27
CA LYS A 5 11.30 -31.43 -4.35
C LYS A 5 10.81 -30.02 -4.67
N SER A 6 10.50 -29.76 -5.93
CA SER A 6 9.50 -28.74 -6.27
C SER A 6 8.16 -29.26 -5.75
N GLN A 7 7.80 -28.88 -4.53
CA GLN A 7 6.42 -29.00 -4.08
C GLN A 7 5.74 -27.70 -4.49
N ASP A 8 5.18 -27.70 -5.71
CA ASP A 8 4.21 -26.68 -6.08
C ASP A 8 3.02 -26.83 -5.12
N ASP A 9 2.73 -25.75 -4.40
CA ASP A 9 1.64 -25.68 -3.43
C ASP A 9 0.29 -25.91 -4.14
N PRO A 10 -0.61 -26.77 -3.64
CA PRO A 10 -1.94 -26.94 -4.21
C PRO A 10 -2.71 -25.61 -4.38
N GLU A 11 -2.49 -24.59 -3.54
CA GLU A 11 -3.12 -23.28 -3.70
C GLU A 11 -2.55 -22.49 -4.89
N ASP A 12 -1.23 -22.54 -5.11
CA ASP A 12 -0.58 -21.95 -6.28
C ASP A 12 -0.97 -22.65 -7.59
N ILE A 13 -1.09 -23.99 -7.55
CA ILE A 13 -1.61 -24.78 -8.67
C ILE A 13 -3.06 -24.39 -8.96
N LEU A 14 -3.90 -24.20 -7.93
CA LEU A 14 -5.29 -23.81 -8.11
C LEU A 14 -5.40 -22.38 -8.66
N SER A 15 -4.64 -21.42 -8.12
CA SER A 15 -4.64 -20.02 -8.56
C SER A 15 -4.15 -19.88 -10.00
N SER A 16 -3.03 -20.54 -10.34
CA SER A 16 -2.52 -20.59 -11.73
C SER A 16 -3.46 -21.34 -12.67
N SER A 17 -4.16 -22.37 -12.20
CA SER A 17 -5.19 -23.08 -12.97
C SER A 17 -6.42 -22.20 -13.20
N LEU A 18 -6.85 -21.38 -12.23
CA LEU A 18 -7.94 -20.42 -12.41
C LEU A 18 -7.59 -19.34 -13.45
N GLN A 19 -6.34 -18.87 -13.44
CA GLN A 19 -5.83 -17.96 -14.45
C GLN A 19 -5.80 -18.59 -15.85
N THR A 20 -5.36 -19.86 -15.95
CA THR A 20 -5.20 -20.56 -17.24
C THR A 20 -6.51 -21.08 -17.81
N LEU A 21 -7.42 -21.59 -16.97
CA LEU A 21 -8.68 -22.21 -17.40
C LEU A 21 -9.81 -21.21 -17.55
N TYR A 22 -9.79 -20.11 -16.79
CA TYR A 22 -10.91 -19.15 -16.72
C TYR A 22 -10.49 -17.70 -16.97
N ASP A 23 -9.27 -17.43 -17.45
CA ASP A 23 -8.71 -16.08 -17.65
C ASP A 23 -8.92 -15.13 -16.45
N LEU A 24 -8.99 -15.67 -15.23
CA LEU A 24 -9.16 -14.87 -14.03
C LEU A 24 -7.79 -14.36 -13.58
N THR A 25 -7.58 -13.05 -13.60
CA THR A 25 -6.39 -12.46 -12.98
C THR A 25 -6.41 -12.78 -11.48
N PRO A 26 -5.31 -13.33 -10.91
CA PRO A 26 -5.22 -13.59 -9.48
C PRO A 26 -5.40 -12.30 -8.67
N ILE A 27 -6.06 -12.42 -7.51
CA ILE A 27 -6.22 -11.30 -6.56
C ILE A 27 -5.05 -11.28 -5.56
N THR A 28 -4.53 -12.46 -5.23
CA THR A 28 -3.37 -12.70 -4.39
C THR A 28 -2.28 -13.43 -5.19
N HIS A 29 -1.01 -13.15 -4.88
CA HIS A 29 0.15 -13.74 -5.55
C HIS A 29 1.06 -14.51 -4.59
N SER A 30 0.54 -14.90 -3.44
CA SER A 30 1.29 -15.66 -2.43
C SER A 30 0.35 -16.46 -1.51
N THR A 31 0.85 -17.60 -1.03
CA THR A 31 0.26 -18.36 0.07
C THR A 31 0.74 -17.80 1.42
N PRO A 32 -0.11 -17.75 2.48
CA PRO A 32 0.33 -17.42 3.83
C PRO A 32 1.58 -18.20 4.28
N GLY A 33 2.52 -17.54 4.97
CA GLY A 33 3.79 -18.15 5.41
C GLY A 33 4.81 -18.47 4.29
N SER A 34 4.55 -18.12 3.03
CA SER A 34 5.51 -18.31 1.93
C SER A 34 6.44 -17.10 1.74
N ILE A 35 7.58 -17.34 1.10
CA ILE A 35 8.45 -16.27 0.62
C ILE A 35 7.97 -15.82 -0.76
N PHE A 36 7.52 -14.58 -0.83
CA PHE A 36 7.22 -13.87 -2.05
C PHE A 36 8.46 -13.08 -2.52
N THR A 37 8.76 -13.15 -3.80
CA THR A 37 9.88 -12.42 -4.42
C THR A 37 9.36 -11.42 -5.45
N TYR A 38 9.67 -10.14 -5.25
CA TYR A 38 9.42 -9.08 -6.22
C TYR A 38 10.72 -8.66 -6.90
N THR A 39 10.75 -8.68 -8.23
CA THR A 39 11.91 -8.22 -9.00
C THR A 39 11.84 -6.70 -9.20
N VAL A 40 12.80 -5.97 -8.64
CA VAL A 40 12.85 -4.51 -8.77
C VAL A 40 13.09 -4.12 -10.22
N LYS A 41 12.29 -3.18 -10.72
CA LYS A 41 12.42 -2.68 -12.10
C LYS A 41 13.82 -2.09 -12.33
N PRO A 42 14.50 -2.43 -13.45
CA PRO A 42 15.83 -1.88 -13.75
C PRO A 42 15.87 -0.35 -13.79
N ALA A 43 14.78 0.30 -14.20
CA ALA A 43 14.67 1.76 -14.25
C ALA A 43 14.71 2.43 -12.86
N LEU A 44 14.45 1.67 -11.78
CA LEU A 44 14.52 2.16 -10.40
C LEU A 44 15.90 1.94 -9.76
N LEU A 45 16.81 1.24 -10.43
CA LEU A 45 18.14 0.94 -9.90
C LEU A 45 19.17 1.98 -10.38
N PRO A 46 20.01 2.52 -9.48
CA PRO A 46 20.99 3.55 -9.85
C PRO A 46 22.10 3.08 -10.80
N ASP A 47 22.31 1.78 -10.96
CA ASP A 47 23.33 1.18 -11.84
C ASP A 47 22.81 -0.10 -12.52
N GLN A 48 23.48 -0.57 -13.59
CA GLN A 48 23.27 -1.87 -14.25
C GLN A 48 23.63 -3.08 -13.34
N ASN A 49 23.19 -3.05 -12.09
CA ASN A 49 23.33 -4.12 -11.12
C ASN A 49 22.54 -5.36 -11.61
N PRO A 50 22.94 -6.59 -11.23
CA PRO A 50 22.08 -7.74 -11.44
C PRO A 50 20.72 -7.50 -10.76
N ALA A 51 19.68 -8.12 -11.31
CA ALA A 51 18.30 -7.97 -10.84
C ALA A 51 18.23 -7.99 -9.30
N ARG A 52 17.91 -6.83 -8.70
CA ARG A 52 17.64 -6.74 -7.27
C ARG A 52 16.25 -7.29 -7.02
N VAL A 53 16.13 -8.08 -5.96
CA VAL A 53 14.84 -8.61 -5.53
C VAL A 53 14.48 -8.09 -4.15
N ILE A 54 13.19 -7.99 -3.89
CA ILE A 54 12.61 -7.80 -2.57
C ILE A 54 12.00 -9.13 -2.15
N GLU A 55 12.44 -9.67 -1.01
CA GLU A 55 11.94 -10.94 -0.48
C GLU A 55 11.10 -10.69 0.77
N LEU A 56 9.85 -11.15 0.73
CA LEU A 56 8.87 -10.91 1.79
C LEU A 56 8.29 -12.22 2.24
N GLU A 57 8.21 -12.41 3.53
CA GLU A 57 7.38 -13.45 4.12
C GLU A 57 5.99 -12.88 4.31
N THR A 58 4.98 -13.58 3.82
CA THR A 58 3.59 -13.20 4.06
C THR A 58 3.17 -13.66 5.45
N PRO A 59 2.50 -12.80 6.24
CA PRO A 59 2.03 -13.16 7.56
C PRO A 59 1.19 -14.45 7.55
N ASP A 60 1.37 -15.31 8.56
CA ASP A 60 0.50 -16.46 8.82
C ASP A 60 -0.37 -16.15 10.05
N PRO A 61 -1.47 -15.39 9.90
CA PRO A 61 -2.30 -15.02 11.02
C PRO A 61 -2.95 -16.26 11.64
N GLN A 62 -3.05 -16.26 12.98
CA GLN A 62 -3.81 -17.30 13.68
C GLN A 62 -5.25 -17.39 13.14
N PRO A 63 -5.88 -18.58 13.14
CA PRO A 63 -7.23 -18.77 12.57
C PRO A 63 -8.31 -17.84 13.11
N SER A 64 -8.16 -17.33 14.34
CA SER A 64 -9.07 -16.36 14.95
C SER A 64 -8.96 -14.93 14.39
N LYS A 65 -8.02 -14.69 13.46
CA LYS A 65 -7.71 -13.37 12.88
C LYS A 65 -7.66 -13.39 11.35
N TRP A 66 -8.20 -14.42 10.70
CA TRP A 66 -8.27 -14.51 9.24
C TRP A 66 -9.06 -13.37 8.58
N ASP A 67 -10.01 -12.77 9.31
CA ASP A 67 -10.81 -11.63 8.83
C ASP A 67 -9.97 -10.35 8.58
N LEU A 68 -8.69 -10.33 8.97
CA LEU A 68 -7.78 -9.21 8.72
C LEU A 68 -7.24 -9.18 7.29
N HIS A 69 -7.32 -10.28 6.53
CA HIS A 69 -6.87 -10.34 5.14
C HIS A 69 -5.39 -9.94 4.92
N ALA A 70 -4.54 -10.02 5.95
CA ALA A 70 -3.13 -9.62 5.91
C ALA A 70 -2.16 -10.73 5.43
N SER A 71 -2.69 -11.89 5.03
CA SER A 71 -1.92 -13.11 4.82
C SER A 71 -1.40 -13.33 3.39
N SER A 72 -1.60 -12.35 2.51
CA SER A 72 -1.25 -12.47 1.09
C SER A 72 -0.72 -11.15 0.52
N ILE A 73 0.04 -11.23 -0.56
CA ILE A 73 0.38 -10.08 -1.39
C ILE A 73 -0.78 -9.81 -2.35
N TRP A 74 -1.47 -8.69 -2.11
CA TRP A 74 -2.58 -8.24 -2.93
C TRP A 74 -2.12 -7.62 -4.25
N VAL A 75 -2.91 -7.80 -5.30
CA VAL A 75 -2.65 -7.21 -6.63
C VAL A 75 -2.45 -5.69 -6.56
N ALA A 76 -3.15 -5.01 -5.66
CA ALA A 76 -3.00 -3.56 -5.45
C ALA A 76 -1.60 -3.19 -4.93
N ALA A 77 -1.00 -4.01 -4.07
CA ALA A 77 0.33 -3.76 -3.52
C ALA A 77 1.42 -3.96 -4.59
N ILE A 78 1.28 -5.01 -5.43
CA ILE A 78 2.15 -5.23 -6.58
C ILE A 78 1.99 -4.10 -7.59
N TYR A 79 0.75 -3.69 -7.87
CA TYR A 79 0.50 -2.59 -8.81
C TYR A 79 1.13 -1.28 -8.34
N LEU A 80 1.01 -0.95 -7.06
CA LEU A 80 1.68 0.22 -6.47
C LEU A 80 3.20 0.11 -6.58
N ALA A 81 3.77 -1.05 -6.24
CA ALA A 81 5.21 -1.31 -6.38
C ALA A 81 5.69 -1.16 -7.84
N ASP A 82 4.90 -1.64 -8.80
CA ASP A 82 5.18 -1.48 -10.21
C ASP A 82 5.06 -0.03 -10.68
N HIS A 83 4.26 0.82 -10.05
CA HIS A 83 4.04 2.20 -10.48
C HIS A 83 4.63 3.19 -9.47
N LEU A 84 5.79 2.84 -8.91
CA LEU A 84 6.43 3.61 -7.85
C LEU A 84 6.77 5.05 -8.28
N GLU A 85 7.07 5.24 -9.57
CA GLU A 85 7.31 6.54 -10.18
C GLU A 85 6.10 7.50 -10.07
N ASP A 86 4.88 6.95 -10.04
CA ASP A 86 3.63 7.71 -9.97
C ASP A 86 3.33 8.21 -8.55
N LEU A 87 4.12 7.81 -7.55
CA LEU A 87 4.12 8.47 -6.23
C LEU A 87 4.78 9.85 -6.29
N GLU A 88 5.52 10.13 -7.37
CA GLU A 88 6.11 11.43 -7.69
C GLU A 88 6.91 12.03 -6.53
N LEU A 89 7.62 11.16 -5.79
CA LEU A 89 8.47 11.53 -4.64
C LEU A 89 9.53 12.57 -5.00
N HIS A 90 9.79 12.74 -6.31
CA HIS A 90 10.66 13.78 -6.83
C HIS A 90 10.25 15.21 -6.46
N ARG A 91 8.96 15.46 -6.18
CA ARG A 91 8.45 16.76 -5.72
C ARG A 91 9.10 17.25 -4.43
N PHE A 92 9.58 16.32 -3.60
CA PHE A 92 10.17 16.64 -2.31
C PHE A 92 11.70 16.67 -2.34
N ARG A 93 12.35 16.52 -3.50
CA ARG A 93 13.84 16.43 -3.61
C ARG A 93 14.55 17.61 -2.96
N ASP A 94 13.98 18.81 -3.02
CA ASP A 94 14.57 20.02 -2.47
C ASP A 94 14.24 20.25 -0.98
N GLN A 95 13.40 19.38 -0.38
CA GLN A 95 12.86 19.53 0.98
C GLN A 95 13.58 18.65 2.02
N GLY A 96 14.63 17.92 1.62
CA GLY A 96 15.42 17.06 2.51
C GLY A 96 14.89 15.63 2.59
N ILE A 97 14.69 15.13 3.82
CA ILE A 97 14.20 13.77 4.08
C ILE A 97 12.68 13.73 3.88
N ILE A 98 12.21 12.81 3.04
CA ILE A 98 10.79 12.57 2.77
C ILE A 98 10.27 11.52 3.75
N ARG A 99 9.22 11.84 4.50
CA ARG A 99 8.57 10.90 5.42
C ARG A 99 7.43 10.16 4.72
N VAL A 100 7.52 8.84 4.70
CA VAL A 100 6.53 7.96 4.08
C VAL A 100 5.89 7.07 5.13
N LEU A 101 4.57 7.00 5.14
CA LEU A 101 3.78 6.06 5.94
C LEU A 101 3.07 5.07 5.04
N GLU A 102 3.11 3.80 5.38
CA GLU A 102 2.17 2.82 4.85
C GLU A 102 1.18 2.37 5.91
N LEU A 103 -0.11 2.44 5.57
CA LEU A 103 -1.22 1.96 6.40
C LEU A 103 -1.76 0.65 5.83
N GLY A 104 -1.85 -0.40 6.66
CA GLY A 104 -2.32 -1.72 6.21
C GLY A 104 -1.31 -2.39 5.28
N ALA A 105 -0.06 -2.46 5.73
CA ALA A 105 1.07 -2.89 4.91
C ALA A 105 1.06 -4.37 4.51
N GLY A 106 0.37 -5.24 5.26
CA GLY A 106 0.43 -6.69 5.12
C GLY A 106 1.87 -7.19 5.27
N ALA A 107 2.50 -7.57 4.16
CA ALA A 107 3.92 -7.97 4.13
C ALA A 107 4.89 -6.80 3.90
N GLY A 108 4.40 -5.60 3.57
CA GLY A 108 5.19 -4.36 3.46
C GLY A 108 5.82 -4.08 2.09
N LEU A 109 5.31 -4.69 1.01
CA LEU A 109 5.91 -4.58 -0.33
C LEU A 109 6.13 -3.12 -0.80
N PRO A 110 5.11 -2.24 -0.82
CA PRO A 110 5.29 -0.84 -1.20
C PRO A 110 6.39 -0.12 -0.41
N SER A 111 6.31 -0.14 0.92
CA SER A 111 7.26 0.58 1.77
C SER A 111 8.67 0.05 1.71
N ILE A 112 8.83 -1.27 1.72
CA ILE A 112 10.15 -1.90 1.67
C ILE A 112 10.80 -1.62 0.32
N LEU A 113 10.03 -1.63 -0.77
CA LEU A 113 10.54 -1.20 -2.08
C LEU A 113 10.96 0.27 -2.06
N ILE A 114 10.13 1.18 -1.54
CA ILE A 114 10.46 2.61 -1.39
C ILE A 114 11.77 2.78 -0.64
N ALA A 115 11.90 2.16 0.54
CA ALA A 115 13.08 2.23 1.38
C ALA A 115 14.33 1.61 0.71
N SER A 116 14.12 0.64 -0.18
CA SER A 116 15.21 -0.02 -0.91
C SER A 116 15.76 0.85 -2.05
N VAL A 117 14.90 1.67 -2.68
CA VAL A 117 15.20 2.45 -3.89
C VAL A 117 15.65 3.86 -3.56
N TYR A 118 15.03 4.50 -2.57
CA TYR A 118 15.31 5.89 -2.22
C TYR A 118 16.15 5.99 -0.94
N GLN A 119 17.15 6.87 -0.96
CA GLN A 119 18.02 7.11 0.21
C GLN A 119 17.57 8.30 1.05
N ASN A 120 16.88 9.28 0.45
CA ASN A 120 16.38 10.47 1.11
C ASN A 120 14.96 10.28 1.68
N VAL A 121 14.64 9.07 2.16
CA VAL A 121 13.34 8.74 2.75
C VAL A 121 13.50 8.23 4.19
N ARG A 122 12.42 8.37 4.97
CA ARG A 122 12.20 7.67 6.24
C ARG A 122 10.84 7.02 6.15
N VAL A 123 10.79 5.71 6.36
CA VAL A 123 9.60 4.91 6.07
C VAL A 123 9.06 4.28 7.34
N THR A 124 7.80 4.56 7.65
CA THR A 124 7.07 3.88 8.72
C THR A 124 6.09 2.90 8.09
N VAL A 125 6.29 1.61 8.36
CA VAL A 125 5.46 0.51 7.86
C VAL A 125 4.51 0.11 8.97
N SER A 126 3.20 0.27 8.78
CA SER A 126 2.24 0.04 9.85
C SER A 126 1.12 -0.91 9.47
N ASP A 127 0.69 -1.69 10.45
CA ASP A 127 -0.47 -2.57 10.34
C ASP A 127 -1.12 -2.81 11.71
N TYR A 128 -2.22 -3.55 11.74
CA TYR A 128 -3.00 -3.82 12.93
C TYR A 128 -2.11 -4.34 14.08
N PRO A 129 -2.38 -3.98 15.36
CA PRO A 129 -1.59 -4.39 16.52
C PRO A 129 -1.66 -5.91 16.82
N ASP A 130 -1.09 -6.72 15.94
CA ASP A 130 -0.87 -8.14 16.08
C ASP A 130 0.63 -8.43 16.13
N GLU A 131 1.07 -9.09 17.19
CA GLU A 131 2.49 -9.34 17.44
C GLU A 131 3.15 -10.16 16.32
N HIS A 132 2.43 -11.13 15.72
CA HIS A 132 2.97 -11.92 14.64
C HIS A 132 3.11 -11.09 13.37
N LEU A 133 2.08 -10.34 12.99
CA LEU A 133 2.08 -9.44 11.84
C LEU A 133 3.22 -8.40 11.91
N ILE A 134 3.34 -7.71 13.04
CA ILE A 134 4.38 -6.67 13.21
C ILE A 134 5.78 -7.27 13.26
N ARG A 135 5.95 -8.46 13.84
CA ARG A 135 7.21 -9.19 13.79
C ARG A 135 7.57 -9.57 12.35
N THR A 136 6.64 -10.12 11.57
CA THR A 136 6.87 -10.47 10.16
C THR A 136 7.26 -9.24 9.35
N LEU A 137 6.59 -8.10 9.55
CA LEU A 137 7.00 -6.83 8.92
C LEU A 137 8.42 -6.41 9.32
N SER A 138 8.77 -6.52 10.59
CA SER A 138 10.12 -6.21 11.09
C SER A 138 11.18 -7.14 10.47
N GLU A 139 10.87 -8.43 10.35
CA GLU A 139 11.73 -9.43 9.73
C GLU A 139 11.89 -9.18 8.22
N ASN A 140 10.83 -8.77 7.52
CA ASN A 140 10.89 -8.37 6.11
C ASN A 140 11.76 -7.12 5.90
N ILE A 141 11.68 -6.13 6.78
CA ILE A 141 12.56 -4.94 6.76
C ILE A 141 14.03 -5.35 6.92
N LEU A 142 14.32 -6.25 7.88
CA LEU A 142 15.68 -6.76 8.11
C LEU A 142 16.19 -7.58 6.91
N ARG A 143 15.36 -8.48 6.37
CA ARG A 143 15.69 -9.35 5.24
C ARG A 143 16.11 -8.56 4.00
N ASN A 144 15.50 -7.39 3.78
CA ASN A 144 15.78 -6.53 2.64
C ASN A 144 16.85 -5.45 2.91
N ASN A 145 17.52 -5.50 4.07
CA ASN A 145 18.57 -4.57 4.49
C ASN A 145 18.13 -3.09 4.46
N VAL A 146 16.89 -2.81 4.86
CA VAL A 146 16.32 -1.44 4.89
C VAL A 146 16.08 -0.92 6.31
N SER A 147 16.58 -1.59 7.35
CA SER A 147 16.38 -1.21 8.76
C SER A 147 16.95 0.15 9.17
N GLY A 148 17.87 0.73 8.40
CA GLY A 148 18.36 2.09 8.60
C GLY A 148 17.45 3.18 8.02
N ILE A 149 16.42 2.79 7.25
CA ILE A 149 15.51 3.68 6.50
C ILE A 149 14.05 3.42 6.89
N ALA A 150 13.70 2.16 7.16
CA ALA A 150 12.36 1.70 7.45
C ALA A 150 12.25 1.09 8.85
N ARG A 151 11.08 1.27 9.48
CA ARG A 151 10.70 0.64 10.75
C ARG A 151 9.27 0.13 10.68
N ALA A 152 8.98 -0.98 11.36
CA ALA A 152 7.63 -1.52 11.49
C ALA A 152 7.00 -1.07 12.82
N VAL A 153 5.71 -0.73 12.81
CA VAL A 153 4.97 -0.29 14.00
C VAL A 153 3.55 -0.85 14.04
N PRO A 154 3.03 -1.22 15.23
CA PRO A 154 1.62 -1.52 15.40
C PRO A 154 0.79 -0.23 15.31
N TYR A 155 -0.31 -0.26 14.56
CA TYR A 155 -1.25 0.85 14.48
C TYR A 155 -2.66 0.37 14.14
N ASP A 156 -3.61 0.69 15.02
CA ASP A 156 -5.04 0.50 14.77
C ASP A 156 -5.63 1.81 14.25
N TRP A 157 -6.41 1.75 13.17
CA TRP A 157 -6.87 2.95 12.49
C TRP A 157 -7.79 3.79 13.37
N GLY A 158 -7.65 5.11 13.28
CA GLY A 158 -8.42 6.07 14.09
C GLY A 158 -7.91 6.21 15.53
N THR A 159 -6.87 5.47 15.93
CA THR A 159 -6.20 5.64 17.23
C THR A 159 -5.08 6.68 17.16
N ASP A 160 -4.54 7.04 18.33
CA ASP A 160 -3.45 8.00 18.47
C ASP A 160 -2.21 7.64 17.63
N ILE A 161 -1.63 8.64 16.96
CA ILE A 161 -0.56 8.43 15.98
C ILE A 161 0.85 8.43 16.59
N SER A 162 0.99 8.51 17.92
CA SER A 162 2.32 8.60 18.55
C SER A 162 3.23 7.42 18.20
N ALA A 163 2.67 6.23 17.96
CA ALA A 163 3.45 5.07 17.52
C ALA A 163 4.00 5.24 16.08
N LEU A 164 3.25 5.95 15.22
CA LEU A 164 3.61 6.20 13.83
C LEU A 164 4.75 7.22 13.69
N VAL A 165 4.92 8.12 14.64
CA VAL A 165 5.98 9.12 14.60
C VAL A 165 7.19 8.65 15.41
N ASP A 166 8.41 8.84 14.90
CA ASP A 166 9.62 8.50 15.66
C ASP A 166 9.87 9.56 16.73
N ALA A 167 9.83 9.14 18.01
CA ALA A 167 10.03 10.03 19.15
C ALA A 167 11.42 10.70 19.19
N HIS A 168 12.43 10.08 18.56
CA HIS A 168 13.75 10.70 18.43
C HIS A 168 13.72 11.90 17.46
N GLU A 169 12.93 11.82 16.38
CA GLU A 169 12.78 12.93 15.43
C GLU A 169 11.97 14.10 16.02
N CYS A 170 11.00 13.81 16.90
CA CYS A 170 10.24 14.83 17.64
C CYS A 170 11.07 15.70 18.58
N GLN A 171 12.25 15.24 19.00
CA GLN A 171 13.12 16.01 19.90
C GLN A 171 14.01 17.01 19.14
N GLU A 172 14.24 16.76 17.84
CA GLU A 172 15.14 17.58 17.01
C GLU A 172 14.40 18.70 16.26
N THR A 173 13.08 18.63 16.12
CA THR A 173 12.25 19.56 15.34
C THR A 173 11.14 20.21 16.19
N PRO A 174 11.23 21.52 16.52
CA PRO A 174 10.20 22.21 17.28
C PRO A 174 8.97 22.53 16.41
N GLY A 175 8.02 21.59 16.33
CA GLY A 175 6.71 21.81 15.72
C GLY A 175 5.97 20.50 15.44
N ASN A 176 4.71 20.39 15.86
CA ASN A 176 3.94 19.14 15.76
C ASN A 176 3.75 18.63 14.31
N ASP A 177 3.82 19.51 13.31
CA ASP A 177 3.60 19.14 11.89
C ASP A 177 4.88 18.72 11.16
N GLU A 178 6.08 19.02 11.66
CA GLU A 178 7.35 18.72 10.96
C GLU A 178 7.69 17.22 10.95
N VAL A 179 7.12 16.47 11.89
CA VAL A 179 7.32 15.03 12.07
C VAL A 179 6.22 14.18 11.40
N LEU A 180 5.21 14.82 10.82
CA LEU A 180 4.15 14.17 10.06
C LEU A 180 4.63 13.73 8.67
N PHE A 181 3.81 12.94 7.99
CA PHE A 181 4.20 12.27 6.75
C PHE A 181 3.94 13.15 5.53
N ASP A 182 4.95 13.27 4.67
CA ASP A 182 4.83 13.93 3.38
C ASP A 182 3.98 13.07 2.42
N VAL A 183 4.13 11.74 2.50
CA VAL A 183 3.40 10.78 1.67
C VAL A 183 2.81 9.66 2.52
N ILE A 184 1.54 9.36 2.30
CA ILE A 184 0.90 8.14 2.83
C ILE A 184 0.57 7.22 1.65
N VAL A 185 0.90 5.95 1.75
CA VAL A 185 0.49 4.91 0.80
C VAL A 185 -0.40 3.89 1.49
N ALA A 186 -1.37 3.34 0.76
CA ALA A 186 -2.13 2.19 1.23
C ALA A 186 -2.62 1.36 0.03
N ALA A 187 -2.40 0.06 0.11
CA ALA A 187 -2.82 -0.89 -0.91
C ALA A 187 -3.93 -1.78 -0.35
N ASP A 188 -5.07 -1.78 -1.03
CA ASP A 188 -6.22 -2.63 -0.75
C ASP A 188 -6.87 -2.46 0.62
N THR A 189 -6.93 -1.23 1.15
CA THR A 189 -7.47 -0.95 2.50
C THR A 189 -8.95 -0.57 2.53
N LEU A 190 -9.62 -0.49 1.37
CA LEU A 190 -10.98 0.06 1.28
C LEU A 190 -12.10 -0.99 1.36
N TRP A 191 -11.77 -2.27 1.55
CA TRP A 191 -12.74 -3.39 1.47
C TRP A 191 -13.83 -3.39 2.55
N ASN A 192 -13.56 -2.78 3.71
CA ASN A 192 -14.50 -2.77 4.84
C ASN A 192 -15.11 -1.37 5.07
N PRO A 193 -16.38 -1.13 4.69
CA PRO A 193 -17.07 0.13 4.94
C PRO A 193 -17.08 0.56 6.41
N ALA A 194 -17.10 -0.38 7.36
CA ALA A 194 -17.16 -0.07 8.78
C ALA A 194 -15.86 0.56 9.31
N LEU A 195 -14.75 0.44 8.56
CA LEU A 195 -13.44 0.98 8.92
C LEU A 195 -13.13 2.30 8.21
N HIS A 196 -13.94 2.72 7.22
CA HIS A 196 -13.65 3.90 6.41
C HIS A 196 -13.48 5.17 7.26
N LYS A 197 -14.33 5.37 8.27
CA LYS A 197 -14.26 6.55 9.15
C LYS A 197 -12.93 6.59 9.92
N GLN A 198 -12.55 5.47 10.53
CA GLN A 198 -11.30 5.33 11.28
C GLN A 198 -10.09 5.51 10.35
N PHE A 199 -10.15 4.93 9.16
CA PHE A 199 -9.10 5.06 8.15
C PHE A 199 -8.91 6.52 7.71
N ILE A 200 -10.00 7.24 7.39
CA ILE A 200 -9.96 8.67 7.05
C ILE A 200 -9.37 9.49 8.21
N GLN A 201 -9.76 9.19 9.44
CA GLN A 201 -9.20 9.85 10.62
C GLN A 201 -7.68 9.67 10.70
N SER A 202 -7.16 8.46 10.47
CA SER A 202 -5.72 8.20 10.39
C SER A 202 -5.04 9.06 9.33
N LEU A 203 -5.61 9.14 8.11
CA LEU A 203 -5.05 9.97 7.03
C LEU A 203 -4.95 11.44 7.45
N VAL A 204 -5.99 11.97 8.10
CA VAL A 204 -6.05 13.37 8.54
C VAL A 204 -5.06 13.66 9.66
N MET A 205 -4.90 12.75 10.62
CA MET A 205 -3.97 12.93 11.74
C MET A 205 -2.51 12.79 11.31
N SER A 206 -2.22 11.93 10.33
CA SER A 206 -0.86 11.56 9.96
C SER A 206 -0.28 12.39 8.80
N LEU A 207 -1.11 12.92 7.89
CA LEU A 207 -0.61 13.65 6.73
C LEU A 207 -0.17 15.06 7.11
N LYS A 208 1.07 15.42 6.76
CA LYS A 208 1.61 16.76 6.96
C LYS A 208 0.79 17.80 6.20
N ARG A 209 0.56 18.98 6.81
CA ARG A 209 -0.12 20.11 6.17
C ARG A 209 0.83 20.84 5.22
N SER A 210 0.95 20.33 3.99
CA SER A 210 1.73 20.94 2.91
C SER A 210 1.00 20.84 1.57
N PRO A 211 1.16 21.83 0.67
CA PRO A 211 0.63 21.76 -0.70
C PRO A 211 1.20 20.58 -1.51
N ASP A 212 2.34 20.01 -1.11
CA ASP A 212 2.97 18.86 -1.77
C ASP A 212 2.55 17.52 -1.18
N SER A 213 2.02 17.48 0.05
CA SER A 213 1.70 16.23 0.74
C SER A 213 0.54 15.47 0.06
N ARG A 214 0.70 14.15 -0.10
CA ARG A 214 -0.26 13.30 -0.82
C ARG A 214 -0.55 11.99 -0.12
N VAL A 215 -1.76 11.49 -0.32
CA VAL A 215 -2.13 10.09 -0.03
C VAL A 215 -2.33 9.37 -1.34
N TYR A 216 -1.68 8.23 -1.53
CA TYR A 216 -1.87 7.33 -2.67
C TYR A 216 -2.56 6.06 -2.20
N LEU A 217 -3.77 5.83 -2.69
CA LEU A 217 -4.55 4.64 -2.41
C LEU A 217 -4.70 3.82 -3.68
N VAL A 218 -4.39 2.53 -3.61
CA VAL A 218 -4.65 1.58 -4.69
C VAL A 218 -5.64 0.56 -4.17
N ALA A 219 -6.84 0.48 -4.76
CA ALA A 219 -7.87 -0.47 -4.35
C ALA A 219 -8.13 -1.50 -5.44
N GLY A 220 -8.15 -2.78 -5.08
CA GLY A 220 -8.57 -3.83 -6.01
C GLY A 220 -10.08 -3.81 -6.21
N LEU A 221 -10.54 -3.96 -7.45
CA LEU A 221 -11.97 -3.90 -7.75
C LEU A 221 -12.76 -5.13 -7.29
N HIS A 222 -12.14 -6.14 -6.70
CA HIS A 222 -12.84 -7.22 -5.99
C HIS A 222 -13.62 -6.69 -4.77
N THR A 223 -13.18 -5.58 -4.15
CA THR A 223 -13.92 -4.83 -3.12
C THR A 223 -15.30 -4.33 -3.61
N GLY A 224 -15.40 -4.02 -4.90
CA GLY A 224 -16.63 -3.50 -5.52
C GLY A 224 -16.73 -1.99 -5.51
N ARG A 225 -17.35 -1.46 -6.57
CA ARG A 225 -17.36 -0.01 -6.83
C ARG A 225 -18.18 0.77 -5.82
N TYR A 226 -19.28 0.21 -5.33
CA TYR A 226 -20.11 0.89 -4.34
C TYR A 226 -19.39 1.12 -3.01
N THR A 227 -18.58 0.17 -2.58
CA THR A 227 -17.75 0.31 -1.37
C THR A 227 -16.70 1.41 -1.54
N ILE A 228 -15.96 1.41 -2.66
CA ILE A 228 -14.98 2.47 -2.95
C ILE A 228 -15.68 3.84 -3.08
N GLN A 229 -16.84 3.89 -3.71
CA GLN A 229 -17.64 5.10 -3.85
C GLN A 229 -18.14 5.63 -2.49
N ALA A 230 -18.45 4.75 -1.54
CA ALA A 230 -18.82 5.15 -0.18
C ALA A 230 -17.66 5.85 0.53
N PHE A 231 -16.44 5.30 0.43
CA PHE A 231 -15.22 5.93 0.95
C PHE A 231 -15.01 7.33 0.34
N LEU A 232 -15.09 7.44 -1.00
CA LEU A 232 -14.93 8.72 -1.70
C LEU A 232 -15.97 9.75 -1.25
N ARG A 233 -17.23 9.34 -1.06
CA ARG A 233 -18.28 10.22 -0.53
C ARG A 233 -18.00 10.67 0.90
N SER A 234 -17.43 9.82 1.76
CA SER A 234 -17.04 10.23 3.11
C SER A 234 -15.96 11.31 3.10
N ILE A 235 -14.97 11.23 2.20
CA ILE A 235 -13.98 12.30 2.03
C ILE A 235 -14.65 13.64 1.67
N GLU A 236 -15.59 13.62 0.72
CA GLU A 236 -16.28 14.82 0.22
C GLU A 236 -17.27 15.42 1.24
N ILE A 237 -18.06 14.58 1.92
CA ILE A 237 -19.19 15.00 2.75
C ILE A 237 -18.76 15.33 4.18
N ASP A 238 -17.80 14.60 4.74
CA ASP A 238 -17.46 14.70 6.17
C ASP A 238 -16.61 15.94 6.49
N GLY A 239 -16.23 16.74 5.49
CA GLY A 239 -15.49 17.98 5.68
C GLY A 239 -14.12 17.79 6.32
N CYS A 240 -13.51 16.61 6.12
CA CYS A 240 -12.25 16.22 6.74
C CYS A 240 -11.03 17.05 6.27
N GLY A 241 -11.22 17.91 5.26
CA GLY A 241 -10.20 18.79 4.69
C GLY A 241 -9.38 18.15 3.57
N LEU A 242 -9.47 16.83 3.38
CA LEU A 242 -8.90 16.15 2.21
C LEU A 242 -9.86 16.27 1.01
N VAL A 243 -9.28 16.29 -0.18
CA VAL A 243 -9.99 16.28 -1.46
C VAL A 243 -9.34 15.27 -2.40
N VAL A 244 -10.13 14.74 -3.35
CA VAL A 244 -9.63 13.88 -4.42
C VAL A 244 -8.91 14.74 -5.46
N GLU A 245 -7.59 14.58 -5.59
CA GLU A 245 -6.81 15.25 -6.64
C GLU A 245 -6.94 14.51 -7.97
N SER A 246 -6.83 13.18 -7.95
CA SER A 246 -7.04 12.35 -9.14
C SER A 246 -7.64 11.00 -8.79
N LEU A 247 -8.42 10.45 -9.72
CA LEU A 247 -9.13 9.20 -9.57
C LEU A 247 -9.24 8.51 -10.93
N SER A 248 -8.66 7.30 -11.03
CA SER A 248 -8.62 6.54 -12.28
C SER A 248 -8.73 5.05 -12.04
N GLU A 249 -9.32 4.32 -12.99
CA GLU A 249 -9.18 2.87 -13.07
C GLU A 249 -8.00 2.56 -13.98
N ARG A 250 -7.11 1.68 -13.51
CA ARG A 250 -5.87 1.32 -14.20
C ARG A 250 -5.80 -0.18 -14.40
N GLN A 251 -5.48 -0.59 -15.62
CA GLN A 251 -5.42 -2.00 -15.95
C GLN A 251 -4.16 -2.63 -15.34
N VAL A 252 -4.31 -3.80 -14.70
CA VAL A 252 -3.22 -4.53 -14.04
C VAL A 252 -2.19 -5.08 -15.04
N THR A 253 -2.59 -5.26 -16.30
CA THR A 253 -1.70 -5.79 -17.34
C THR A 253 -0.64 -4.77 -17.76
N ALA A 254 0.42 -5.25 -18.42
CA ALA A 254 1.53 -4.42 -18.90
C ALA A 254 1.13 -3.31 -19.90
N ALA A 255 -0.11 -3.29 -20.40
CA ALA A 255 -0.56 -2.37 -21.43
C ALA A 255 -0.76 -0.91 -20.95
N GLN A 256 -0.52 -0.61 -19.66
CA GLN A 256 -0.63 0.74 -19.05
C GLN A 256 -1.89 1.51 -19.49
N THR A 257 -3.01 0.80 -19.53
CA THR A 257 -4.29 1.33 -19.98
C THR A 257 -5.01 1.99 -18.80
N PHE A 258 -5.46 3.23 -18.99
CA PHE A 258 -6.17 4.01 -17.98
C PHE A 258 -7.56 4.39 -18.48
N ARG A 259 -8.53 4.43 -17.56
CA ARG A 259 -9.87 4.99 -17.82
C ARG A 259 -10.37 5.78 -16.61
N SER A 260 -11.27 6.74 -16.86
CA SER A 260 -11.92 7.49 -15.79
C SER A 260 -12.77 6.58 -14.91
N TRP A 261 -12.77 6.82 -13.60
CA TRP A 261 -13.65 6.13 -12.66
C TRP A 261 -15.12 6.31 -13.03
N ASP A 262 -15.86 5.21 -12.98
CA ASP A 262 -17.32 5.22 -13.18
C ASP A 262 -17.96 4.16 -12.31
N VAL A 263 -18.73 4.60 -11.32
CA VAL A 263 -19.47 3.72 -10.41
C VAL A 263 -20.56 2.93 -11.14
N ALA A 264 -21.14 3.46 -12.24
CA ALA A 264 -22.23 2.82 -12.95
C ALA A 264 -21.82 1.50 -13.62
N ARG A 265 -20.52 1.31 -13.90
CA ARG A 265 -19.97 0.02 -14.38
C ARG A 265 -20.17 -1.13 -13.40
N ALA A 266 -20.60 -0.86 -12.16
CA ALA A 266 -21.01 -1.89 -11.21
C ALA A 266 -22.21 -2.72 -11.71
N GLU A 267 -23.04 -2.15 -12.57
CA GLU A 267 -24.26 -2.80 -13.09
C GLU A 267 -23.98 -3.74 -14.27
N ASP A 268 -22.93 -3.45 -15.05
CA ASP A 268 -22.67 -4.11 -16.33
C ASP A 268 -21.43 -5.01 -16.34
N GLU A 269 -20.43 -4.74 -15.49
CA GLU A 269 -19.16 -5.50 -15.48
C GLU A 269 -19.22 -6.68 -14.50
N ASP A 270 -18.88 -7.86 -15.03
CA ASP A 270 -18.73 -9.07 -14.22
C ASP A 270 -17.42 -9.07 -13.41
N GLU A 271 -17.27 -10.10 -12.58
CA GLU A 271 -16.08 -10.27 -11.74
C GLU A 271 -14.79 -10.43 -12.57
N ARG A 272 -14.86 -11.11 -13.73
CA ARG A 272 -13.69 -11.32 -14.59
C ARG A 272 -13.17 -9.99 -15.09
N GLU A 273 -14.04 -9.10 -15.57
CA GLU A 273 -13.62 -7.77 -16.00
C GLU A 273 -13.06 -6.97 -14.82
N ARG A 274 -13.75 -6.96 -13.67
CA ARG A 274 -13.30 -6.23 -12.47
C ARG A 274 -11.88 -6.58 -12.03
N ARG A 275 -11.50 -7.86 -12.05
CA ARG A 275 -10.15 -8.32 -11.63
C ARG A 275 -9.01 -7.80 -12.52
N ARG A 276 -9.31 -7.27 -13.71
CA ARG A 276 -8.32 -6.69 -14.62
C ARG A 276 -7.92 -5.28 -14.25
N TRP A 277 -8.61 -4.65 -13.29
CA TRP A 277 -8.49 -3.24 -12.97
C TRP A 277 -8.26 -3.00 -11.48
N VAL A 278 -7.45 -2.01 -11.17
CA VAL A 278 -7.34 -1.39 -9.85
C VAL A 278 -7.81 0.05 -9.93
N VAL A 279 -8.21 0.63 -8.80
CA VAL A 279 -8.53 2.04 -8.67
C VAL A 279 -7.34 2.75 -8.04
N TRP A 280 -6.81 3.75 -8.75
CA TRP A 280 -5.76 4.63 -8.23
C TRP A 280 -6.40 5.95 -7.80
N VAL A 281 -6.29 6.25 -6.51
CA VAL A 281 -6.81 7.48 -5.89
C VAL A 281 -5.64 8.28 -5.33
N VAL A 282 -5.59 9.56 -5.67
CA VAL A 282 -4.67 10.52 -5.06
C VAL A 282 -5.49 11.53 -4.26
N LEU A 283 -5.21 11.63 -2.97
CA LEU A 283 -5.81 12.64 -2.09
C LEU A 283 -4.77 13.70 -1.73
N LYS A 284 -5.25 14.92 -1.47
CA LYS A 284 -4.46 16.04 -0.94
C LYS A 284 -5.29 16.88 0.01
N TRP A 285 -4.65 17.82 0.70
CA TRP A 285 -5.36 18.88 1.40
C TRP A 285 -6.07 19.81 0.41
N GLY A 286 -7.34 20.11 0.69
CA GLY A 286 -8.08 21.15 -0.02
C GLY A 286 -7.49 22.54 0.26
N GLU A 287 -7.66 23.45 -0.69
CA GLU A 287 -7.26 24.85 -0.50
C GLU A 287 -8.14 25.48 0.59
N HIS A 288 -7.52 26.02 1.64
CA HIS A 288 -8.24 26.87 2.57
C HIS A 288 -8.56 28.18 1.86
N ASN A 289 -9.84 28.43 1.57
CA ASN A 289 -10.30 29.79 1.30
C ASN A 289 -10.00 30.63 2.53
N THR A 290 -8.89 31.35 2.51
CA THR A 290 -8.61 32.43 3.45
C THR A 290 -9.49 33.60 3.04
N THR A 291 -10.75 33.56 3.47
CA THR A 291 -11.62 34.74 3.55
C THR A 291 -11.51 35.36 4.92
#